data_AF-A0A932VXE6-F1
#
_entry.id   AF-A0A932VXE6-F1
#
_cell.length_a   1.000
_cell.length_b   1.000
_cell.length_c   1.000
_cell.angle_alpha   90.00
_cell.angle_beta   90.00
_cell.angle_gamma   90.00
#
_symmetry.space_group_name_H-M   'P 1'
#
loop_
_entity.id
_entity.type
_entity.pdbx_description
1 polymer ?
#
loop_
_entity_poly.entity_id
_entity_poly.type
_entity_poly.pdbx_seq_one_letter_code
_entity_poly.pdbx_strand_id
1 'polypeptide(L)' 'RRHKNMYMDISGIPPQKLLEYFPRLEEIADKVLFGTDWPGPGVPDVRGNIEKFMAVPLSDAARRKILYDNAAKLFPV' A
#
# COMPACT_ATOMS: atom_id res chain seq x y z
N ARG A 1 7.13 11.78 9.39
CA ARG A 1 8.32 12.54 9.89
C ARG A 1 8.30 12.75 11.41
N ARG A 2 7.15 13.12 12.01
CA ARG A 2 7.00 13.25 13.48
C ARG A 2 7.07 11.94 14.27
N HIS A 3 6.50 10.86 13.76
CA HIS A 3 6.49 9.55 14.44
C HIS A 3 7.39 8.56 13.71
N LYS A 4 8.56 8.25 14.29
CA LYS A 4 9.59 7.43 13.65
C LYS A 4 9.16 5.98 13.44
N ASN A 5 8.38 5.43 14.37
CA ASN A 5 8.06 4.00 14.44
C ASN A 5 6.60 3.70 14.06
N MET A 6 5.93 4.62 13.36
CA MET A 6 4.55 4.47 12.93
C MET A 6 4.50 4.21 11.43
N TYR A 7 3.69 3.22 11.03
CA TYR A 7 3.42 2.84 9.64
C TYR A 7 1.91 2.78 9.44
N MET A 8 1.48 3.05 8.21
CA MET A 8 0.08 2.97 7.79
C MET A 8 -0.10 1.77 6.87
N ASP A 9 -1.09 0.94 7.14
CA ASP A 9 -1.52 -0.12 6.23
C ASP A 9 -2.73 0.36 5.41
N ILE A 10 -2.77 0.05 4.11
CA ILE A 10 -3.83 0.49 3.18
C ILE A 10 -4.82 -0.63 2.79
N SER A 11 -4.75 -1.77 3.46
CA SER A 11 -5.70 -2.87 3.26
C SER A 11 -7.14 -2.43 3.59
N GLY A 12 -8.12 -3.09 2.98
CA GLY A 12 -9.53 -2.73 3.10
C GLY A 12 -9.94 -1.45 2.34
N ILE A 13 -8.98 -0.71 1.75
CA ILE A 13 -9.26 0.45 0.90
C ILE A 13 -9.24 0.01 -0.57
N PRO A 14 -10.29 0.28 -1.36
CA PRO A 14 -10.26 0.00 -2.78
C PRO A 14 -9.08 0.73 -3.45
N PRO A 15 -8.17 0.05 -4.18
CA PRO A 15 -6.95 0.68 -4.66
C PRO A 15 -7.17 1.94 -5.52
N GLN A 16 -8.22 1.93 -6.35
CA GLN A 16 -8.62 3.07 -7.18
C GLN A 16 -9.05 4.32 -6.38
N LYS A 17 -9.34 4.19 -5.09
CA LYS A 17 -9.72 5.30 -4.20
C LYS A 17 -8.56 5.81 -3.34
N LEU A 18 -7.37 5.20 -3.44
CA LEU A 18 -6.24 5.54 -2.56
C LEU A 18 -5.81 7.00 -2.66
N LEU A 19 -5.71 7.56 -3.87
CA LEU A 19 -5.30 8.96 -4.05
C LEU A 19 -6.43 9.95 -3.81
N GLU A 20 -7.69 9.49 -3.76
CA GLU A 20 -8.82 10.32 -3.33
C GLU A 20 -8.74 10.55 -1.81
N TYR A 21 -8.47 9.49 -1.04
CA TYR A 21 -8.37 9.57 0.42
C TYR A 21 -7.00 10.04 0.91
N PHE A 22 -5.94 9.68 0.20
CA PHE A 22 -4.56 10.06 0.50
C PHE A 22 -3.89 10.69 -0.72
N PRO A 23 -4.21 11.95 -1.07
CA PRO A 23 -3.62 12.62 -2.23
C PRO A 23 -2.08 12.73 -2.20
N ARG A 24 -1.49 12.63 -1.00
CA ARG A 24 -0.04 12.72 -0.76
C ARG A 24 0.60 11.37 -0.42
N LEU A 25 -0.03 10.25 -0.81
CA LEU A 25 0.43 8.90 -0.49
C LEU A 25 1.90 8.67 -0.89
N GLU A 26 2.28 9.17 -2.07
CA GLU A 26 3.65 9.04 -2.59
C GLU A 26 4.69 9.72 -1.71
N GLU A 27 4.38 10.88 -1.14
CA GLU A 27 5.30 11.61 -0.26
C GLU A 27 5.59 10.85 1.05
N ILE A 28 4.69 9.95 1.45
CA ILE A 28 4.82 9.13 2.66
C ILE A 28 5.09 7.66 2.35
N ALA A 29 5.42 7.30 1.10
CA ALA A 29 5.54 5.92 0.65
C ALA A 29 6.51 5.07 1.50
N ASP A 30 7.54 5.66 2.13
CA ASP A 30 8.47 4.99 3.05
C ASP A 30 7.84 4.50 4.37
N LYS A 31 6.58 4.86 4.62
CA LYS A 31 5.83 4.55 5.85
C LYS A 31 4.49 3.87 5.57
N VAL A 32 4.31 3.34 4.38
CA VAL A 32 3.06 2.72 3.94
C VAL A 32 3.29 1.25 3.63
N LEU A 33 2.39 0.39 4.11
CA LEU A 33 2.37 -1.04 3.85
C LEU A 33 1.17 -1.37 2.97
N PHE A 34 1.35 -2.37 2.11
CA PHE A 34 0.28 -2.97 1.34
C PHE A 34 -0.18 -4.29 1.99
N GLY A 35 -1.48 -4.40 2.19
CA GLY A 35 -2.17 -5.64 2.49
C GLY A 35 -3.40 -5.74 1.60
N THR A 36 -3.73 -6.95 1.14
CA THR A 36 -4.95 -7.13 0.33
C THR A 36 -6.22 -7.18 1.16
N ASP A 37 -6.11 -7.50 2.45
CA ASP A 37 -7.24 -7.91 3.30
C ASP A 37 -8.01 -9.12 2.76
N TRP A 38 -7.39 -9.98 1.94
CA TRP A 38 -8.04 -11.22 1.50
C TRP A 38 -8.12 -12.23 2.66
N PRO A 39 -9.24 -12.99 2.83
CA PRO A 39 -10.44 -13.09 1.98
C PRO A 39 -11.60 -12.16 2.40
N GLY A 40 -11.29 -10.96 2.87
CA GLY A 40 -12.25 -9.97 3.34
C GLY A 40 -13.26 -9.51 2.27
N PRO A 41 -14.39 -8.92 2.71
CA PRO A 41 -15.45 -8.46 1.81
C PRO A 41 -14.93 -7.47 0.77
N GLY A 42 -15.28 -7.68 -0.50
CA GLY A 42 -14.87 -6.80 -1.61
C GLY A 42 -13.51 -7.09 -2.22
N VAL A 43 -12.79 -8.12 -1.74
CA VAL A 43 -11.50 -8.56 -2.28
C VAL A 43 -11.63 -10.00 -2.80
N PRO A 44 -12.12 -10.20 -4.05
CA PRO A 44 -12.40 -11.54 -4.58
C PRO A 44 -11.13 -12.39 -4.72
N ASP A 45 -10.01 -11.76 -5.06
CA ASP A 45 -8.71 -12.41 -5.19
C ASP A 45 -7.55 -11.42 -4.97
N VAL A 46 -6.39 -11.97 -4.62
CA VAL A 46 -5.16 -11.21 -4.32
C VAL A 46 -4.58 -10.56 -5.58
N ARG A 47 -4.61 -11.24 -6.72
CA ARG A 47 -3.98 -10.79 -7.97
C ARG A 47 -4.66 -9.52 -8.50
N GLY A 48 -5.98 -9.54 -8.62
CA GLY A 48 -6.77 -8.43 -9.10
C GLY A 48 -6.67 -7.20 -8.19
N ASN A 49 -6.45 -7.39 -6.88
CA ASN A 49 -6.19 -6.27 -5.96
C ASN A 49 -4.83 -5.61 -6.27
N ILE A 50 -3.78 -6.42 -6.43
CA ILE A 50 -2.45 -5.93 -6.82
C ILE A 50 -2.47 -5.24 -8.19
N GLU A 51 -3.16 -5.81 -9.18
CA GLU A 51 -3.28 -5.21 -10.52
C GLU A 51 -3.96 -3.84 -10.47
N LYS A 52 -5.03 -3.69 -9.68
CA LYS A 52 -5.68 -2.39 -9.46
C LYS A 52 -4.77 -1.41 -8.72
N PHE A 53 -3.99 -1.87 -7.75
CA PHE A 53 -2.99 -1.02 -7.08
C PHE A 53 -1.90 -0.56 -8.05
N MET A 54 -1.41 -1.43 -8.92
CA MET A 54 -0.40 -1.09 -9.94
C MET A 54 -0.92 -0.05 -10.95
N ALA A 55 -2.22 0.01 -11.18
CA ALA A 55 -2.85 1.03 -12.02
C ALA A 55 -2.95 2.42 -11.37
N VAL A 56 -2.72 2.54 -10.06
CA VAL A 56 -2.68 3.84 -9.37
C VAL A 56 -1.47 4.64 -9.89
N PRO A 57 -1.62 5.95 -10.19
CA PRO A 57 -0.54 6.77 -10.75
C PRO A 57 0.48 7.16 -9.66
N LEU A 58 1.30 6.18 -9.26
CA LEU A 58 2.44 6.32 -8.36
C LEU A 58 3.72 5.98 -9.15
N SER A 59 4.85 6.56 -8.76
CA SER A 59 6.14 6.12 -9.32
C SER A 59 6.44 4.66 -8.98
N ASP A 60 7.26 4.01 -9.81
CA ASP A 60 7.71 2.64 -9.55
C ASP A 60 8.49 2.51 -8.24
N ALA A 61 9.21 3.56 -7.85
CA ALA A 61 9.89 3.62 -6.57
C ALA A 61 8.90 3.59 -5.40
N ALA A 62 7.81 4.35 -5.47
CA ALA A 62 6.77 4.34 -4.44
C ALA A 62 6.05 2.99 -4.39
N ARG A 63 5.70 2.41 -5.56
CA ARG A 63 5.09 1.07 -5.65
C ARG A 63 5.95 0.01 -4.99
N ARG A 64 7.26 -0.02 -5.30
CA ARG A 64 8.19 -0.99 -4.71
C ARG A 64 8.29 -0.88 -3.19
N LYS A 65 8.34 0.35 -2.67
CA LYS A 65 8.35 0.59 -1.22
C LYS A 65 7.10 0.04 -0.53
N ILE A 66 5.94 0.38 -1.09
CA ILE A 66 4.63 0.04 -0.53
C ILE A 66 4.34 -1.46 -0.61
N LEU A 67 4.63 -2.07 -1.77
CA LEU A 67 4.36 -3.49 -2.01
C LEU A 67 5.36 -4.44 -1.36
N TYR A 68 6.59 -3.99 -1.06
CA TYR A 68 7.65 -4.89 -0.63
C TYR A 68 8.63 -4.28 0.37
N ASP A 69 9.41 -3.25 -0.02
CA ASP A 69 10.63 -2.90 0.72
C ASP A 69 10.34 -2.51 2.19
N ASN A 70 9.20 -1.85 2.47
CA ASN A 70 8.82 -1.48 3.83
C ASN A 70 8.47 -2.69 4.70
N ALA A 71 7.73 -3.66 4.14
CA ALA A 71 7.35 -4.88 4.86
C ALA A 71 8.58 -5.74 5.13
N ALA A 72 9.44 -5.94 4.13
CA ALA A 72 10.69 -6.71 4.27
C ALA A 72 11.63 -6.10 5.33
N LYS A 73 11.62 -4.78 5.49
CA LYS A 73 12.39 -4.09 6.54
C LYS A 73 11.80 -4.27 7.94
N LEU A 74 10.47 -4.32 8.07
CA LEU A 74 9.79 -4.43 9.35
C LEU A 74 9.70 -5.87 9.86
N PHE A 75 9.54 -6.82 8.94
CA PHE A 75 9.36 -8.24 9.21
C PHE A 75 10.50 -9.01 8.54
N PRO A 76 11.73 -8.93 9.07
CA PRO A 76 12.84 -9.71 8.55
C PRO A 76 12.57 -11.20 8.75
N VAL A 77 13.03 -11.99 7.78
CA VAL A 77 12.95 -13.47 7.76
C VAL A 77 14.17 -14.08 8.43
#